data_AF-A0AAD1UCK5-F1
#
_entry.id   AF-A0AAD1UCK5-F1
#
_cell.length_a   1.000
_cell.length_b   1.000
_cell.length_c   1.000
_cell.angle_alpha   90.00
_cell.angle_beta   90.00
_cell.angle_gamma   90.00
#
_symmetry.space_group_name_H-M   'P 1'
#
loop_
_entity.id
_entity.type
_entity.pdbx_description
1 polymer ?
#
loop_
_entity_poly.entity_id
_entity_poly.type
_entity_poly.pdbx_seq_one_letter_code
_entity_poly.pdbx_strand_id
1 'polypeptide(L)'
;MRPGQTSPLQHRKRREERKVELPDTFPEKVLEIESWIDKGEFIKEDLDELMLIYSQVVEYYNSINSDKASYYADRIQATLMKPNVLERMMLTSKDPQKLLQKDQEIISKRKQEKNMDHHQKSIKKAQEYNRKKKERSHQMTVREENKIKEKKQTLEKIIEETHKAEDTSVDQVAKDLIKQSTDLQKRLAERRRKKGFINSCKNANSKSFFRFESATLGNRFERENSSNMQNMSIIKREASDIEDDESFNMDIFNKLPDTTTSTFNITTKTPYVPPHKNLRIETSLSEEDEEDESEDELLEENLKDIWNQCENVFETIQVEKEEATNNFIEELTAKKFEKIAELKAEMKIRLSQTHDVKEQSLVKEEYMNMITTVEKDSQREKEEGLSDIKKRFFRRKKSIMGKLDYEGAKSKLKASLQSKNMSFISTPSSHSFTMSPFEESSKKATQAGGFVTKEYAIKPNNKNQLSPCFAPPKNMPKTPTRMVKIDFGLTAAPKSEFALK
;
A
#
# COMPACT_ATOMS: atom_id res chain seq x y z
N MET A 1 51.01 24.98 -88.57
CA MET A 1 50.75 25.34 -87.16
C MET A 1 49.85 24.29 -86.54
N ARG A 2 50.29 23.60 -85.48
CA ARG A 2 49.45 22.74 -84.64
C ARG A 2 49.54 23.28 -83.19
N PRO A 3 48.45 23.81 -82.63
CA PRO A 3 48.40 24.18 -81.21
C PRO A 3 47.98 22.94 -80.40
N GLY A 4 48.64 22.69 -79.26
CA GLY A 4 48.14 21.72 -78.27
C GLY A 4 49.14 20.68 -77.78
N GLN A 5 50.32 21.08 -77.33
CA GLN A 5 51.13 20.29 -76.40
C GLN A 5 51.25 21.07 -75.09
N THR A 6 50.29 20.87 -74.19
CA THR A 6 50.43 21.28 -72.79
C THR A 6 51.13 20.17 -72.02
N SER A 7 52.22 20.53 -71.35
CA SER A 7 53.11 19.61 -70.62
C SER A 7 52.39 18.85 -69.49
N PRO A 8 52.71 17.55 -69.25
CA PRO A 8 52.12 16.73 -68.16
C PRO A 8 52.47 17.19 -66.73
N LEU A 9 53.29 18.23 -66.56
CA LEU A 9 53.84 18.66 -65.28
C LEU A 9 52.93 19.59 -64.45
N GLN A 10 51.77 20.01 -64.96
CA GLN A 10 50.87 20.93 -64.24
C GLN A 10 49.67 20.27 -63.52
N HIS A 11 49.43 18.96 -63.68
CA HIS A 11 48.36 18.28 -62.94
C HIS A 11 48.72 17.91 -61.49
N ARG A 12 49.94 18.21 -61.02
CA ARG A 12 50.37 17.89 -59.64
C ARG A 12 50.04 18.97 -58.59
N LYS A 13 49.44 20.11 -58.97
CA LYS A 13 49.22 21.26 -58.07
C LYS A 13 47.76 21.52 -57.64
N ARG A 14 46.82 20.62 -57.92
CA ARG A 14 45.40 20.75 -57.51
C ARG A 14 44.79 19.46 -56.95
N ARG A 15 45.56 18.67 -56.20
CA ARG A 15 44.95 17.84 -55.16
C ARG A 15 44.78 18.76 -53.96
N GLU A 16 43.61 19.37 -53.88
CA GLU A 16 43.14 20.06 -52.67
C GLU A 16 43.47 19.18 -51.47
N GLU A 17 44.13 19.79 -50.49
CA GLU A 17 44.45 19.24 -49.17
C GLU A 17 43.14 18.89 -48.47
N ARG A 18 42.51 17.78 -48.88
CA ARG A 18 41.52 17.13 -48.04
C ARG A 18 42.30 16.70 -46.82
N LYS A 19 42.08 17.39 -45.70
CA LYS A 19 42.56 16.97 -44.39
C LYS A 19 42.15 15.51 -44.25
N VAL A 20 43.13 14.63 -44.33
CA VAL A 20 42.92 13.20 -44.14
C VAL A 20 42.62 13.08 -42.65
N GLU A 21 41.35 13.03 -42.26
CA GLU A 21 40.99 12.85 -40.86
C GLU A 21 40.86 11.35 -40.59
N LEU A 22 41.47 10.88 -39.50
CA LEU A 22 41.28 9.51 -39.04
C LEU A 22 39.84 9.33 -38.54
N PRO A 23 39.19 8.18 -38.79
CA PRO A 23 37.87 7.92 -38.24
C PRO A 23 37.87 8.00 -36.71
N ASP A 24 36.84 8.57 -36.09
CA ASP A 24 36.73 8.68 -34.62
C ASP A 24 36.74 7.32 -33.90
N THR A 25 36.33 6.26 -34.59
CA THR A 25 36.33 4.87 -34.09
C THR A 25 37.68 4.18 -34.21
N PHE A 26 38.71 4.86 -34.74
CA PHE A 26 40.03 4.30 -34.96
C PHE A 26 40.66 3.67 -33.70
N PRO A 27 40.73 4.37 -32.55
CA PRO A 27 41.41 3.83 -31.37
C PRO A 27 40.73 2.57 -30.83
N GLU A 28 39.39 2.56 -30.85
CA GLU A 28 38.60 1.41 -30.39
C GLU A 28 38.78 0.19 -31.30
N LYS A 29 38.73 0.40 -32.62
CA LYS A 29 38.90 -0.69 -33.59
C LYS A 29 40.29 -1.33 -33.54
N VAL A 30 41.34 -0.51 -33.48
CA VAL A 30 42.71 -1.02 -33.36
C VAL A 30 42.84 -1.85 -32.09
N LEU A 31 42.33 -1.35 -30.97
CA LEU A 31 42.46 -2.02 -29.69
C LEU A 31 41.64 -3.31 -29.62
N GLU A 32 40.45 -3.35 -30.23
CA GLU A 32 39.63 -4.57 -30.36
C GLU A 32 40.39 -5.64 -31.17
N ILE A 33 40.91 -5.28 -32.35
CA ILE A 33 41.59 -6.23 -33.23
C ILE A 33 42.93 -6.70 -32.63
N GLU A 34 43.73 -5.80 -32.05
CA GLU A 34 44.97 -6.17 -31.38
C GLU A 34 44.72 -7.13 -30.22
N SER A 35 43.67 -6.91 -29.42
CA SER A 35 43.30 -7.82 -28.34
C SER A 35 42.98 -9.21 -28.88
N TRP A 36 42.27 -9.31 -30.00
CA TRP A 36 41.99 -10.58 -30.66
C TRP A 36 43.25 -11.29 -31.16
N ILE A 37 44.20 -10.53 -31.70
CA ILE A 37 45.50 -11.07 -32.15
C ILE A 37 46.32 -11.58 -30.97
N ASP A 38 46.36 -10.83 -29.87
CA ASP A 38 47.09 -11.22 -28.66
C ASP A 38 46.53 -12.49 -28.02
N LYS A 39 45.20 -12.66 -28.05
CA LYS A 39 44.52 -13.88 -27.60
C LYS A 39 44.69 -15.07 -28.57
N GLY A 40 45.17 -14.84 -29.79
CA GLY A 40 45.23 -15.85 -30.86
C GLY A 40 43.87 -16.17 -31.48
N GLU A 41 42.83 -15.43 -31.12
CA GLU A 41 41.44 -15.63 -31.54
C GLU A 41 41.07 -14.70 -32.70
N PHE A 42 41.91 -14.58 -33.72
CA PHE A 42 41.73 -13.68 -34.87
C PHE A 42 41.57 -14.42 -36.20
N ILE A 43 40.79 -13.91 -37.15
CA ILE A 43 40.73 -14.43 -38.52
C ILE A 43 41.67 -13.65 -39.44
N LYS A 44 41.97 -14.17 -40.63
CA LYS A 44 42.90 -13.50 -41.56
C LYS A 44 42.43 -12.09 -41.91
N GLU A 45 41.11 -11.92 -42.08
CA GLU A 45 40.48 -10.66 -42.41
C GLU A 45 40.72 -9.60 -41.32
N ASP A 46 40.78 -10.00 -40.04
CA ASP A 46 41.08 -9.07 -38.95
C ASP A 46 42.52 -8.55 -39.04
N LEU A 47 43.46 -9.45 -39.39
CA LEU A 47 44.86 -9.07 -39.58
C LEU A 47 45.00 -8.12 -40.77
N ASP A 48 44.35 -8.44 -41.89
CA ASP A 48 44.36 -7.60 -43.08
C ASP A 48 43.72 -6.21 -42.79
N GLU A 49 42.63 -6.17 -42.02
CA GLU A 49 42.00 -4.93 -41.56
C GLU A 49 42.94 -4.12 -40.65
N LEU A 50 43.61 -4.76 -39.69
CA LEU A 50 44.57 -4.08 -38.82
C LEU A 50 45.75 -3.50 -39.61
N MET A 51 46.29 -4.26 -40.57
CA MET A 51 47.39 -3.78 -41.42
C MET A 51 46.95 -2.60 -42.28
N LEU A 52 45.73 -2.62 -42.82
CA LEU A 52 45.15 -1.51 -43.55
C LEU A 52 45.01 -0.27 -42.66
N ILE A 53 44.46 -0.44 -41.46
CA ILE A 53 44.28 0.63 -40.48
C ILE A 53 45.65 1.24 -40.11
N TYR A 54 46.65 0.43 -39.79
CA TYR A 54 47.98 0.95 -39.47
C TYR A 54 48.64 1.64 -40.66
N SER A 55 48.47 1.13 -41.87
CA SER A 55 49.01 1.79 -43.07
C SER A 55 48.40 3.17 -43.27
N GLN A 56 47.08 3.32 -43.10
CA GLN A 56 46.38 4.61 -43.17
C GLN A 56 46.88 5.59 -42.09
N VAL A 57 47.15 5.09 -40.90
CA VAL A 57 47.65 5.90 -39.77
C VAL A 57 49.08 6.36 -40.01
N VAL A 58 49.93 5.49 -40.55
CA VAL A 58 51.29 5.85 -40.94
C VAL A 58 51.24 6.90 -42.05
N GLU A 59 50.38 6.75 -43.05
CA GLU A 59 50.19 7.76 -44.10
C GLU A 59 49.71 9.10 -43.54
N TYR A 60 48.72 9.06 -42.63
CA TYR A 60 48.22 10.25 -41.95
C TYR A 60 49.33 10.96 -41.15
N TYR A 61 50.02 10.25 -40.26
CA TYR A 61 51.06 10.86 -39.43
C TYR A 61 52.29 11.31 -40.25
N ASN A 62 52.60 10.63 -41.35
CA ASN A 62 53.61 11.09 -42.30
C ASN A 62 53.19 12.39 -42.99
N SER A 63 51.90 12.54 -43.36
CA SER A 63 51.40 13.76 -44.01
C SER A 63 51.53 15.02 -43.14
N ILE A 64 51.49 14.85 -41.81
CA ILE A 64 51.69 15.91 -40.83
C ILE A 64 53.10 15.93 -40.23
N ASN A 65 54.05 15.17 -40.80
CA ASN A 65 55.44 15.02 -40.34
C ASN A 65 55.57 14.73 -38.84
N SER A 66 54.72 13.84 -38.30
CA SER A 66 54.79 13.42 -36.91
C SER A 66 55.62 12.16 -36.72
N ASP A 67 56.49 12.15 -35.70
CA ASP A 67 57.30 11.00 -35.31
C ASP A 67 56.47 9.75 -34.96
N LYS A 68 55.17 9.93 -34.67
CA LYS A 68 54.21 8.84 -34.46
C LYS A 68 54.11 7.90 -35.67
N ALA A 69 54.41 8.37 -36.88
CA ALA A 69 54.42 7.52 -38.06
C ALA A 69 55.43 6.37 -37.92
N SER A 70 56.63 6.64 -37.40
CA SER A 70 57.64 5.60 -37.14
C SER A 70 57.14 4.59 -36.11
N TYR A 71 56.50 5.06 -35.04
CA TYR A 71 55.93 4.20 -34.01
C TYR A 71 54.91 3.19 -34.57
N TYR A 72 53.99 3.64 -35.43
CA TYR A 72 53.01 2.74 -36.04
C TYR A 72 53.63 1.81 -37.10
N ALA A 73 54.68 2.26 -37.81
CA ALA A 73 55.44 1.40 -38.72
C ALA A 73 56.15 0.27 -37.97
N ASP A 74 56.77 0.58 -36.83
CA ASP A 74 57.40 -0.43 -35.97
C ASP A 74 56.37 -1.39 -35.39
N ARG A 75 55.18 -0.89 -35.06
CA ARG A 75 54.06 -1.70 -34.55
C ARG A 75 53.52 -2.67 -35.61
N ILE A 76 53.49 -2.30 -36.89
CA ILE A 76 53.18 -3.22 -38.00
C ILE A 76 54.19 -4.38 -37.99
N GLN A 77 55.49 -4.07 -37.98
CA GLN A 77 56.54 -5.10 -37.98
C GLN A 77 56.43 -6.02 -36.76
N ALA A 78 56.28 -5.43 -35.56
CA ALA A 78 56.12 -6.18 -34.32
C ALA A 78 54.90 -7.11 -34.36
N THR A 79 53.78 -6.67 -34.94
CA THR A 79 52.55 -7.48 -35.06
C THR A 79 52.76 -8.66 -36.00
N LEU A 80 53.40 -8.45 -37.15
CA LEU A 80 53.69 -9.51 -38.12
C LEU A 80 54.68 -10.56 -37.58
N MET A 81 55.54 -10.17 -36.64
CA MET A 81 56.49 -11.07 -35.99
C MET A 81 55.89 -11.84 -34.80
N LYS A 82 54.63 -11.58 -34.42
CA LYS A 82 54.00 -12.33 -33.32
C LYS A 82 53.87 -13.81 -33.68
N PRO A 83 54.18 -14.75 -32.76
CA PRO A 83 54.11 -16.19 -33.02
C PRO A 83 52.75 -16.65 -33.55
N ASN A 84 51.66 -16.15 -32.96
CA ASN A 84 50.29 -16.49 -33.36
C ASN A 84 49.98 -16.03 -34.81
N VAL A 85 50.52 -14.88 -35.21
CA VAL A 85 50.37 -14.34 -36.57
C VAL A 85 51.16 -15.16 -37.57
N LEU A 86 52.42 -15.48 -37.23
CA LEU A 86 53.28 -16.32 -38.07
C LEU A 86 52.70 -17.73 -38.26
N GLU A 87 52.22 -18.36 -37.18
CA GLU A 87 51.58 -19.69 -37.25
C GLU A 87 50.38 -19.65 -38.20
N ARG A 88 49.53 -18.62 -38.09
CA ARG A 88 48.33 -18.50 -38.92
C ARG A 88 48.66 -18.20 -40.37
N MET A 89 49.63 -17.32 -40.63
CA MET A 89 50.14 -17.08 -41.99
C MET A 89 50.73 -18.36 -42.59
N MET A 90 51.48 -19.17 -41.84
CA MET A 90 51.99 -20.46 -42.31
C MET A 90 50.87 -21.47 -42.60
N LEU A 91 49.83 -21.54 -41.76
CA LEU A 91 48.68 -22.43 -41.95
C LEU A 91 47.91 -22.12 -43.25
N THR A 92 47.82 -20.84 -43.64
CA THR A 92 47.19 -20.45 -44.93
C THR A 92 47.90 -21.07 -46.14
N SER A 93 49.22 -21.30 -46.04
CA SER A 93 50.04 -21.87 -47.13
C SER A 93 50.04 -23.39 -47.16
N LYS A 94 49.82 -24.06 -46.02
CA LYS A 94 49.97 -25.51 -45.87
C LYS A 94 48.64 -26.28 -45.97
N ASP A 95 47.58 -25.80 -45.30
CA ASP A 95 46.29 -26.52 -45.20
C ASP A 95 45.12 -25.51 -45.14
N PRO A 96 44.66 -24.97 -46.28
CA PRO A 96 43.62 -23.93 -46.31
C PRO A 96 42.27 -24.41 -45.76
N GLN A 97 41.96 -25.70 -45.85
CA GLN A 97 40.71 -26.25 -45.30
C GLN A 97 40.66 -26.27 -43.77
N LYS A 98 41.78 -26.56 -43.09
CA LYS A 98 41.85 -26.52 -41.63
C LYS A 98 41.73 -25.11 -41.09
N LEU A 99 42.25 -24.13 -41.84
CA LEU A 99 42.11 -22.72 -41.50
C LEU A 99 40.65 -22.28 -41.54
N LEU A 100 39.92 -22.61 -42.61
CA LEU A 100 38.49 -22.30 -42.76
C LEU A 100 37.65 -22.84 -41.60
N GLN A 101 37.94 -24.06 -41.11
CA GLN A 101 37.24 -24.62 -39.94
C GLN A 101 37.56 -23.85 -38.66
N LYS A 102 38.83 -23.52 -38.41
CA LYS A 102 39.24 -22.70 -37.25
C LYS A 102 38.62 -21.29 -37.30
N ASP A 103 38.57 -20.67 -38.47
CA ASP A 103 37.99 -19.34 -38.66
C ASP A 103 36.47 -19.36 -38.38
N GLN A 104 35.75 -20.38 -38.85
CA GLN A 104 34.33 -20.57 -38.52
C GLN A 104 34.09 -20.78 -37.02
N GLU A 105 34.97 -21.52 -36.34
CA GLU A 105 34.88 -21.72 -34.89
C GLU A 105 35.06 -20.38 -34.14
N ILE A 106 36.06 -19.58 -34.51
CA ILE A 106 36.33 -18.27 -33.90
C ILE A 106 35.18 -17.30 -34.15
N ILE A 107 34.65 -17.23 -35.37
CA ILE A 107 33.47 -16.40 -35.69
C ILE A 107 32.27 -16.82 -34.85
N SER A 108 32.07 -18.13 -34.65
CA SER A 108 30.98 -18.66 -33.83
C SER A 108 31.14 -18.30 -32.35
N LYS A 109 32.36 -18.46 -31.79
CA LYS A 109 32.67 -18.06 -30.41
C LYS A 109 32.46 -16.57 -30.18
N ARG A 110 32.94 -15.71 -31.10
CA ARG A 110 32.75 -14.26 -31.02
C ARG A 110 31.27 -13.85 -31.07
N LYS A 111 30.47 -14.48 -31.92
CA LYS A 111 29.02 -14.24 -31.97
C LYS A 111 28.35 -14.60 -30.65
N GLN A 112 28.74 -15.72 -30.03
CA GLN A 112 28.25 -16.11 -28.71
C GLN A 112 28.66 -15.12 -27.62
N GLU A 113 29.92 -14.68 -27.61
CA GLU A 113 30.43 -13.71 -26.64
C GLU A 113 29.74 -12.34 -26.77
N LYS A 114 29.56 -11.82 -28.00
CA LYS A 114 28.82 -10.57 -28.24
C LYS A 114 27.36 -10.67 -27.79
N ASN A 115 26.73 -11.83 -27.98
CA ASN A 115 25.37 -12.08 -27.48
C ASN A 115 25.31 -12.14 -25.95
N MET A 116 26.30 -12.78 -25.32
CA MET A 116 26.41 -12.86 -23.85
C MET A 116 26.64 -11.48 -23.23
N ASP A 117 27.53 -10.66 -23.78
CA ASP A 117 27.78 -9.30 -23.27
C ASP A 117 26.56 -8.40 -23.46
N HIS A 118 25.86 -8.49 -24.60
CA HIS A 118 24.58 -7.78 -24.77
C HIS A 118 23.52 -8.26 -23.77
N HIS A 119 23.41 -9.57 -23.53
CA HIS A 119 22.48 -10.12 -22.54
C HIS A 119 22.83 -9.67 -21.12
N GLN A 120 24.12 -9.64 -20.77
CA GLN A 120 24.57 -9.20 -19.45
C GLN A 120 24.34 -7.70 -19.25
N LYS A 121 24.57 -6.88 -20.29
CA LYS A 121 24.23 -5.44 -20.29
C LYS A 121 22.73 -5.22 -20.15
N SER A 122 21.88 -6.03 -20.79
CA SER A 122 20.42 -5.90 -20.64
C SER A 122 19.94 -6.30 -19.25
N ILE A 123 20.51 -7.36 -18.65
CA ILE A 123 20.26 -7.74 -17.25
C ILE A 123 20.64 -6.61 -16.30
N LYS A 124 21.85 -6.03 -16.44
CA LYS A 124 22.31 -4.92 -15.60
C LYS A 124 21.37 -3.71 -15.71
N LYS A 125 20.94 -3.34 -16.93
CA LYS A 125 19.97 -2.26 -17.14
C LYS A 125 18.61 -2.55 -16.49
N ALA A 126 18.11 -3.79 -16.57
CA ALA A 126 16.86 -4.18 -15.93
C ALA A 126 16.95 -4.15 -14.39
N GLN A 127 18.08 -4.60 -13.82
CA GLN A 127 18.35 -4.51 -12.37
C GLN A 127 18.41 -3.06 -11.89
N GLU A 128 19.09 -2.18 -12.63
CA GLU A 128 19.18 -0.76 -12.30
C GLU A 128 17.81 -0.07 -12.37
N TYR A 129 17.00 -0.40 -13.38
CA TYR A 129 15.63 0.10 -13.50
C TYR A 129 14.78 -0.33 -12.28
N ASN A 130 14.86 -1.60 -11.87
CA ASN A 130 14.15 -2.09 -10.69
C ASN A 130 14.64 -1.43 -9.40
N ARG A 131 15.95 -1.17 -9.26
CA ARG A 131 16.52 -0.44 -8.13
C ARG A 131 15.96 0.98 -8.05
N LYS A 132 15.98 1.73 -9.15
CA LYS A 132 15.42 3.08 -9.25
C LYS A 132 13.91 3.10 -8.98
N LYS A 133 13.17 2.07 -9.42
CA LYS A 133 11.74 1.93 -9.13
C LYS A 133 11.46 1.75 -7.63
N LYS A 134 12.21 0.87 -6.96
CA LYS A 134 12.12 0.67 -5.49
C LYS A 134 12.46 1.95 -4.73
N GLU A 135 13.51 2.65 -5.15
CA GLU A 135 13.92 3.92 -4.54
C GLU A 135 12.84 5.01 -4.66
N ARG A 136 12.21 5.15 -5.84
CA ARG A 136 11.08 6.07 -6.03
C ARG A 136 9.88 5.69 -5.16
N SER A 137 9.58 4.40 -5.03
CA SER A 137 8.51 3.93 -4.16
C SER A 137 8.77 4.31 -2.70
N HIS A 138 10.01 4.10 -2.22
CA HIS A 138 10.39 4.45 -0.86
C HIS A 138 10.38 5.97 -0.61
N GLN A 139 10.82 6.78 -1.60
CA GLN A 139 10.70 8.23 -1.47
C GLN A 139 9.25 8.71 -1.38
N MET A 140 8.32 8.04 -2.05
CA MET A 140 6.89 8.36 -1.93
C MET A 140 6.35 8.01 -0.55
N THR A 141 6.69 6.84 0.02
CA THR A 141 6.27 6.47 1.37
C THR A 141 6.82 7.41 2.43
N VAL A 142 8.11 7.78 2.35
CA VAL A 142 8.73 8.76 3.27
C VAL A 142 8.06 10.13 3.17
N ARG A 143 7.67 10.58 1.96
CA ARG A 143 6.91 11.83 1.80
C ARG A 143 5.52 11.75 2.42
N GLU A 144 4.84 10.61 2.31
CA GLU A 144 3.53 10.40 2.92
C GLU A 144 3.61 10.35 4.44
N GLU A 145 4.59 9.64 5.00
CA GLU A 145 4.87 9.61 6.44
C GLU A 145 5.15 11.02 7.00
N ASN A 146 5.93 11.83 6.29
CA ASN A 146 6.19 13.21 6.71
C ASN A 146 4.92 14.06 6.69
N LYS A 147 4.05 13.90 5.69
CA LYS A 147 2.74 14.58 5.66
C LYS A 147 1.83 14.14 6.81
N ILE A 148 1.88 12.86 7.19
CA ILE A 148 1.12 12.35 8.33
C ILE A 148 1.65 12.96 9.63
N LYS A 149 2.97 13.01 9.82
CA LYS A 149 3.61 13.66 10.98
C LYS A 149 3.24 15.14 11.10
N GLU A 150 3.28 15.89 9.99
CA GLU A 150 2.86 17.30 9.98
C GLU A 150 1.38 17.47 10.36
N LYS A 151 0.51 16.59 9.86
CA LYS A 151 -0.91 16.59 10.24
C LYS A 151 -1.12 16.27 11.72
N LYS A 152 -0.40 15.27 12.26
CA LYS A 152 -0.46 14.91 13.68
C LYS A 152 -0.03 16.07 14.58
N GLN A 153 1.08 16.74 14.26
CA GLN A 153 1.51 17.95 14.97
C GLN A 153 0.50 19.10 14.90
N THR A 154 -0.21 19.23 13.77
CA THR A 154 -1.25 20.26 13.62
C THR A 154 -2.47 19.93 14.47
N LEU A 155 -2.88 18.66 14.51
CA LEU A 155 -3.95 18.16 15.37
C LEU A 155 -3.65 18.33 16.85
N GLU A 156 -2.44 17.97 17.29
CA GLU A 156 -1.99 18.17 18.68
C GLU A 156 -2.08 19.64 19.10
N LYS A 157 -1.67 20.58 18.24
CA LYS A 157 -1.81 22.02 18.50
C LYS A 157 -3.27 22.45 18.63
N ILE A 158 -4.15 21.95 17.76
CA ILE A 158 -5.59 22.25 17.84
C ILE A 158 -6.17 21.73 19.15
N ILE A 159 -5.83 20.51 19.56
CA ILE A 159 -6.27 19.93 20.84
C ILE A 159 -5.79 20.77 22.02
N GLU A 160 -4.52 21.19 22.03
CA GLU A 160 -3.97 22.05 23.08
C GLU A 160 -4.65 23.42 23.14
N GLU A 161 -4.96 24.02 21.98
CA GLU A 161 -5.72 25.28 21.90
C GLU A 161 -7.16 25.11 22.39
N THR A 162 -7.81 23.98 22.09
CA THR A 162 -9.17 23.71 22.59
C THR A 162 -9.21 23.53 24.11
N HIS A 163 -8.25 22.81 24.69
CA HIS A 163 -8.17 22.66 26.15
C HIS A 163 -7.90 24.01 26.84
N LYS A 164 -7.01 24.86 26.29
CA LYS A 164 -6.80 26.21 26.81
C LYS A 164 -8.08 27.06 26.73
N ALA A 165 -8.85 26.94 25.65
CA ALA A 165 -10.12 27.66 25.52
C ALA A 165 -11.15 27.15 26.55
N GLU A 166 -11.23 25.84 26.78
CA GLU A 166 -12.09 25.25 27.81
C GLU A 166 -11.71 25.73 29.21
N ASP A 167 -10.44 25.69 29.59
CA ASP A 167 -9.96 26.16 30.89
C ASP A 167 -10.29 27.63 31.13
N THR A 168 -10.09 28.50 30.12
CA THR A 168 -10.45 29.92 30.24
C THR A 168 -11.97 30.13 30.37
N SER A 169 -12.78 29.27 29.75
CA SER A 169 -14.24 29.33 29.86
C SER A 169 -14.71 28.91 31.26
N VAL A 170 -14.10 27.86 31.83
CA VAL A 170 -14.38 27.38 33.19
C VAL A 170 -14.02 28.45 34.22
N ASP A 171 -12.84 29.07 34.08
CA ASP A 171 -12.41 30.18 34.94
C ASP A 171 -13.37 31.38 34.87
N GLN A 172 -13.89 31.68 33.67
CA GLN A 172 -14.85 32.77 33.49
C GLN A 172 -16.18 32.46 34.18
N VAL A 173 -16.70 31.22 34.03
CA VAL A 173 -17.92 30.76 34.72
C VAL A 173 -17.72 30.80 36.25
N ALA A 174 -16.56 30.38 36.75
CA ALA A 174 -16.25 30.44 38.18
C ALA A 174 -16.22 31.89 38.70
N LYS A 175 -15.59 32.82 37.97
CA LYS A 175 -15.59 34.26 38.30
C LYS A 175 -17.01 34.85 38.34
N ASP A 176 -17.84 34.50 37.36
CA ASP A 176 -19.22 34.97 37.30
C ASP A 176 -20.07 34.40 38.44
N LEU A 177 -19.86 33.14 38.83
CA LEU A 177 -20.52 32.52 39.96
C LEU A 177 -20.13 33.19 41.30
N ILE A 178 -18.84 33.46 41.50
CA ILE A 178 -18.34 34.19 42.68
C ILE A 178 -18.96 35.59 42.70
N LYS A 179 -18.99 36.30 41.57
CA LYS A 179 -19.59 37.62 41.46
C LYS A 179 -21.08 37.59 41.85
N GLN A 180 -21.86 36.66 41.31
CA GLN A 180 -23.26 36.49 41.68
C GLN A 180 -23.47 36.22 43.17
N SER A 181 -22.62 35.36 43.76
CA SER A 181 -22.65 35.08 45.21
C SER A 181 -22.36 36.32 46.05
N THR A 182 -21.33 37.10 45.68
CA THR A 182 -20.98 38.34 46.41
C THR A 182 -22.09 39.41 46.30
N ASP A 183 -22.74 39.55 45.15
CA ASP A 183 -23.85 40.47 44.96
C ASP A 183 -25.08 40.05 45.78
N LEU A 184 -25.34 38.74 45.88
CA LEU A 184 -26.39 38.21 46.76
C LEU A 184 -26.10 38.51 48.23
N GLN A 185 -24.86 38.28 48.70
CA GLN A 185 -24.45 38.60 50.07
C GLN A 185 -24.60 40.10 50.37
N LYS A 186 -24.20 40.98 49.45
CA LYS A 186 -24.41 42.43 49.57
C LYS A 186 -25.90 42.79 49.70
N ARG A 187 -26.75 42.24 48.84
CA ARG A 187 -28.22 42.48 48.91
C ARG A 187 -28.82 41.98 50.23
N LEU A 188 -28.36 40.84 50.75
CA LEU A 188 -28.81 40.32 52.05
C LEU A 188 -28.35 41.20 53.22
N ALA A 189 -27.10 41.67 53.20
CA ALA A 189 -26.56 42.59 54.20
C ALA A 189 -27.32 43.94 54.20
N GLU A 190 -27.62 44.47 53.01
CA GLU A 190 -28.42 45.70 52.87
C GLU A 190 -29.84 45.53 53.42
N ARG A 191 -30.50 44.39 53.15
CA ARG A 191 -31.82 44.06 53.74
C ARG A 191 -31.76 43.99 55.27
N ARG A 192 -30.69 43.42 55.85
CA ARG A 192 -30.50 43.39 57.31
C ARG A 192 -30.36 44.81 57.89
N ARG A 193 -29.58 45.69 57.24
CA ARG A 193 -29.46 47.11 57.64
C ARG A 193 -30.81 47.84 57.58
N LYS A 194 -31.59 47.65 56.52
CA LYS A 194 -32.94 48.24 56.38
C LYS A 194 -33.92 47.76 57.46
N LYS A 195 -33.88 46.48 57.85
CA LYS A 195 -34.70 45.95 58.96
C LYS A 195 -34.31 46.54 60.33
N GLY A 196 -33.02 46.78 60.56
CA GLY A 196 -32.55 47.47 61.77
C GLY A 196 -33.07 48.92 61.87
N PHE A 197 -33.09 49.64 60.74
CA PHE A 197 -33.62 51.01 60.67
C PHE A 197 -35.13 51.08 60.96
N ILE A 198 -35.93 50.13 60.43
CA ILE A 198 -37.38 50.13 60.62
C ILE A 198 -37.78 49.80 62.08
N ASN A 199 -36.97 49.01 62.79
CA ASN A 199 -37.20 48.74 64.21
C ASN A 199 -36.64 49.83 65.15
N SER A 200 -35.71 50.67 64.67
CA SER A 200 -35.20 51.82 65.42
C SER A 200 -36.14 53.05 65.36
N CYS A 201 -37.05 53.12 64.39
CA CYS A 201 -37.98 54.25 64.26
C CYS A 201 -39.31 54.08 65.02
N LYS A 202 -39.47 53.01 65.83
CA LYS A 202 -40.68 52.81 66.66
C LYS A 202 -40.52 53.19 68.13
N ASN A 203 -39.34 53.69 68.54
CA ASN A 203 -39.14 54.24 69.88
C ASN A 203 -38.28 55.50 69.80
N ALA A 204 -38.88 56.58 69.32
CA ALA A 204 -38.32 57.93 69.45
C ALA A 204 -39.41 58.89 69.90
N ASN A 205 -39.80 58.74 71.17
CA ASN A 205 -40.26 59.84 71.98
C ASN A 205 -39.17 60.12 73.02
N SER A 206 -38.01 60.61 72.59
CA SER A 206 -37.09 61.33 73.48
C SER A 206 -36.18 62.26 72.69
N LYS A 207 -36.16 63.52 73.14
CA LYS A 207 -35.33 64.62 72.67
C LYS A 207 -33.87 64.41 73.09
N SER A 208 -32.94 64.41 72.13
CA SER A 208 -31.57 64.95 72.27
C SER A 208 -30.96 64.93 70.87
N PHE A 209 -30.78 66.05 70.16
CA PHE A 209 -29.81 67.11 70.41
C PHE A 209 -28.40 66.58 70.74
N PHE A 210 -27.73 65.99 69.75
CA PHE A 210 -26.28 66.18 69.58
C PHE A 210 -25.92 66.19 68.09
N ARG A 211 -25.34 67.33 67.70
CA ARG A 211 -24.67 67.61 66.45
C ARG A 211 -23.25 67.08 66.57
N PHE A 212 -22.80 66.26 65.63
CA PHE A 212 -21.37 65.97 65.46
C PHE A 212 -21.01 66.03 63.97
N GLU A 213 -20.25 67.06 63.63
CA GLU A 213 -19.48 67.20 62.39
C GLU A 213 -18.18 66.41 62.53
N SER A 214 -17.78 65.69 61.47
CA SER A 214 -16.39 65.30 61.17
C SER A 214 -16.40 64.65 59.78
N ALA A 215 -15.99 65.33 58.70
CA ALA A 215 -14.62 65.69 58.30
C ALA A 215 -13.74 64.48 57.93
N THR A 216 -13.51 64.35 56.62
CA THR A 216 -12.25 64.00 55.91
C THR A 216 -11.18 63.13 56.59
N LEU A 217 -10.77 62.04 55.93
CA LEU A 217 -9.38 61.53 55.71
C LEU A 217 -9.54 60.22 54.88
N GLY A 218 -8.88 59.94 53.75
CA GLY A 218 -7.47 60.16 53.39
C GLY A 218 -6.67 58.87 53.67
N ASN A 219 -6.36 58.08 52.63
CA ASN A 219 -5.31 57.02 52.50
C ASN A 219 -5.61 56.25 51.20
N ARG A 220 -4.86 56.20 50.08
CA ARG A 220 -3.45 56.41 49.67
C ARG A 220 -2.40 55.52 50.36
N PHE A 221 -2.10 54.39 49.71
CA PHE A 221 -0.83 53.64 49.67
C PHE A 221 -0.87 52.87 48.31
N GLU A 222 -0.11 53.25 47.27
CA GLU A 222 1.26 52.80 46.91
C GLU A 222 1.39 51.27 46.86
N ARG A 223 1.54 50.62 45.69
CA ARG A 223 2.65 50.55 44.69
C ARG A 223 3.70 49.50 45.08
N GLU A 224 4.16 48.77 44.06
CA GLU A 224 5.32 47.85 43.92
C GLU A 224 4.96 46.35 43.78
N ASN A 225 5.14 45.74 42.59
CA ASN A 225 6.38 45.20 41.97
C ASN A 225 7.09 44.14 42.82
N SER A 226 7.12 42.88 42.34
CA SER A 226 8.36 42.10 42.10
C SER A 226 8.12 40.60 41.88
N SER A 227 8.94 40.05 40.96
CA SER A 227 9.53 38.69 40.88
C SER A 227 8.61 37.45 40.86
N ASN A 228 8.66 36.59 39.84
CA ASN A 228 9.79 35.76 39.38
C ASN A 228 10.21 34.67 40.38
N MET A 229 9.63 33.47 40.24
CA MET A 229 10.23 32.15 40.56
C MET A 229 9.64 31.16 39.54
N GLN A 230 10.36 30.75 38.50
CA GLN A 230 11.31 29.62 38.44
C GLN A 230 10.79 28.29 39.00
N ASN A 231 10.58 27.37 38.04
CA ASN A 231 11.00 25.97 38.01
C ASN A 231 10.74 25.09 39.24
N MET A 232 9.97 24.02 39.03
CA MET A 232 10.34 22.66 39.47
C MET A 232 9.77 21.59 38.52
N SER A 233 10.69 20.76 38.01
CA SER A 233 10.60 19.32 37.67
C SER A 233 9.44 18.83 36.78
N ILE A 234 9.65 18.38 35.54
CA ILE A 234 10.35 17.14 35.12
C ILE A 234 10.07 15.96 36.06
N ILE A 235 9.03 15.19 35.75
CA ILE A 235 9.03 13.74 35.93
C ILE A 235 8.58 13.12 34.60
N LYS A 236 9.55 12.48 33.93
CA LYS A 236 9.32 11.53 32.86
C LYS A 236 8.57 10.34 33.45
N ARG A 237 7.46 9.94 32.84
CA ARG A 237 7.05 8.53 32.82
C ARG A 237 6.86 8.12 31.37
N GLU A 238 7.66 7.13 31.01
CA GLU A 238 7.48 6.27 29.85
C GLU A 238 6.15 5.53 30.02
N ALA A 239 5.30 5.58 29.00
CA ALA A 239 4.23 4.61 28.79
C ALA A 239 3.89 4.57 27.31
N SER A 240 4.41 3.52 26.67
CA SER A 240 3.84 2.77 25.54
C SER A 240 3.20 3.54 24.38
N ASP A 241 3.95 3.59 23.27
CA ASP A 241 3.39 3.59 21.92
C ASP A 241 2.50 2.36 21.71
N ILE A 242 1.18 2.55 21.63
CA ILE A 242 0.23 1.80 20.79
C ILE A 242 -0.92 2.77 20.53
N GLU A 243 -0.99 3.33 19.33
CA GLU A 243 -2.23 3.92 18.81
C GLU A 243 -2.41 3.49 17.34
N ASP A 244 -3.25 2.48 17.18
CA ASP A 244 -3.86 2.08 15.91
C ASP A 244 -4.94 3.10 15.52
N ASP A 245 -4.61 3.98 14.57
CA ASP A 245 -5.59 4.87 13.94
C ASP A 245 -6.38 4.12 12.84
N GLU A 246 -7.33 3.27 13.25
CA GLU A 246 -8.50 2.94 12.42
C GLU A 246 -9.58 4.00 12.63
N SER A 247 -9.45 5.15 11.96
CA SER A 247 -10.51 6.17 11.93
C SER A 247 -11.78 5.60 11.25
N PHE A 248 -12.74 5.20 12.08
CA PHE A 248 -14.12 4.89 11.72
C PHE A 248 -14.82 6.15 11.18
N ASN A 249 -14.94 6.25 9.85
CA ASN A 249 -15.79 7.27 9.24
C ASN A 249 -17.25 6.76 9.23
N MET A 250 -18.04 7.23 10.20
CA MET A 250 -19.43 6.85 10.42
C MET A 250 -20.38 7.84 9.71
N ASP A 251 -20.22 8.01 8.39
CA ASP A 251 -21.05 8.93 7.58
C ASP A 251 -22.35 8.30 7.02
N ILE A 252 -22.82 7.18 7.60
CA ILE A 252 -23.97 6.43 7.07
C ILE A 252 -25.32 6.89 7.64
N PHE A 253 -25.38 7.74 8.67
CA PHE A 253 -26.65 8.14 9.29
C PHE A 253 -27.31 9.43 8.76
N ASN A 254 -26.70 10.16 7.83
CA ASN A 254 -27.26 11.44 7.34
C ASN A 254 -28.09 11.34 6.03
N LYS A 255 -28.60 10.15 5.68
CA LYS A 255 -29.53 10.01 4.55
C LYS A 255 -30.65 9.02 4.85
N LEU A 256 -31.60 9.43 5.69
CA LEU A 256 -32.98 8.95 5.59
C LEU A 256 -33.86 10.05 4.99
N PRO A 257 -34.73 9.74 4.02
CA PRO A 257 -35.67 10.70 3.47
C PRO A 257 -36.83 10.93 4.45
N ASP A 258 -37.25 12.20 4.55
CA ASP A 258 -38.45 12.62 5.25
C ASP A 258 -39.67 11.84 4.78
N THR A 259 -40.24 11.01 5.65
CA THR A 259 -41.61 10.50 5.48
C THR A 259 -42.51 11.11 6.53
N THR A 260 -43.42 11.90 5.99
CA THR A 260 -44.53 12.60 6.61
C THR A 260 -45.49 11.67 7.35
N THR A 261 -46.04 12.21 8.44
CA THR A 261 -47.38 11.93 9.01
C THR A 261 -47.75 10.48 9.31
N SER A 262 -47.69 10.12 10.60
CA SER A 262 -48.71 9.24 11.19
C SER A 262 -48.86 9.54 12.69
N THR A 263 -49.94 10.24 13.02
CA THR A 263 -50.44 10.45 14.38
C THR A 263 -50.94 9.14 14.97
N PHE A 264 -50.24 8.61 15.97
CA PHE A 264 -50.78 7.64 16.91
C PHE A 264 -50.74 8.22 18.33
N ASN A 265 -51.92 8.54 18.86
CA ASN A 265 -52.15 8.90 20.25
C ASN A 265 -51.92 7.68 21.14
N ILE A 266 -50.91 7.72 22.00
CA ILE A 266 -50.78 6.79 23.13
C ILE A 266 -51.05 7.58 24.42
N THR A 267 -52.21 7.29 24.99
CA THR A 267 -52.69 7.78 26.27
C THR A 267 -51.96 7.05 27.41
N THR A 268 -51.00 7.70 28.06
CA THR A 268 -50.37 7.15 29.28
C THR A 268 -51.21 7.52 30.50
N LYS A 269 -52.05 6.57 30.95
CA LYS A 269 -52.61 6.57 32.30
C LYS A 269 -51.49 6.28 33.30
N THR A 270 -51.15 7.26 34.12
CA THR A 270 -50.34 7.10 35.33
C THR A 270 -51.17 6.40 36.42
N PRO A 271 -50.73 5.27 37.00
CA PRO A 271 -51.30 4.77 38.23
C PRO A 271 -50.70 5.52 39.43
N TYR A 272 -51.59 6.02 40.26
CA TYR A 272 -51.35 6.64 41.56
C TYR A 272 -50.72 5.64 42.53
N VAL A 273 -49.54 5.96 43.08
CA VAL A 273 -48.85 5.19 44.13
C VAL A 273 -48.96 5.98 45.44
N PRO A 274 -49.44 5.38 46.56
CA PRO A 274 -49.65 6.09 47.82
C PRO A 274 -48.32 6.32 48.58
N PRO A 275 -48.25 7.37 49.43
CA PRO A 275 -47.04 7.73 50.15
C PRO A 275 -46.80 6.78 51.33
N HIS A 276 -45.78 5.93 51.24
CA HIS A 276 -45.30 5.15 52.38
C HIS A 276 -44.27 5.94 53.20
N LYS A 277 -44.38 5.73 54.51
CA LYS A 277 -43.75 6.43 55.62
C LYS A 277 -42.24 6.22 55.68
N ASN A 278 -41.56 7.26 56.15
CA ASN A 278 -40.16 7.34 56.58
C ASN A 278 -39.55 6.00 57.05
N LEU A 279 -38.69 5.40 56.22
CA LEU A 279 -37.69 4.43 56.66
C LEU A 279 -36.37 5.18 56.81
N ARG A 280 -35.98 5.35 58.08
CA ARG A 280 -34.67 5.85 58.50
C ARG A 280 -33.66 4.74 58.20
N ILE A 281 -32.87 4.91 57.15
CA ILE A 281 -31.72 4.04 56.86
C ILE A 281 -30.63 4.44 57.84
N GLU A 282 -30.44 3.63 58.88
CA GLU A 282 -29.25 3.69 59.72
C GLU A 282 -28.11 3.02 58.93
N THR A 283 -27.21 3.85 58.39
CA THR A 283 -25.94 3.43 57.80
C THR A 283 -25.06 2.87 58.92
N SER A 284 -25.19 1.58 59.15
CA SER A 284 -24.22 0.80 59.92
C SER A 284 -23.07 0.53 58.96
N LEU A 285 -22.02 1.35 59.04
CA LEU A 285 -20.71 1.05 58.45
C LEU A 285 -20.17 -0.19 59.19
N SER A 286 -20.30 -1.37 58.59
CA SER A 286 -19.58 -2.57 59.02
C SER A 286 -18.29 -2.67 58.21
N GLU A 287 -17.20 -2.69 58.95
CA GLU A 287 -15.81 -2.90 58.54
C GLU A 287 -15.64 -4.40 58.21
N GLU A 288 -16.03 -4.79 56.99
CA GLU A 288 -15.72 -6.09 56.38
C GLU A 288 -15.01 -5.79 55.04
N ASP A 289 -13.80 -5.24 55.14
CA ASP A 289 -12.86 -5.06 54.03
C ASP A 289 -11.82 -6.19 54.15
N GLU A 290 -11.53 -6.89 53.03
CA GLU A 290 -10.26 -7.56 52.66
C GLU A 290 -10.38 -8.92 51.90
N GLU A 291 -11.57 -9.45 51.60
CA GLU A 291 -11.68 -10.73 50.82
C GLU A 291 -12.08 -10.61 49.33
N ASP A 292 -12.44 -9.42 48.84
CA ASP A 292 -12.97 -9.23 47.47
C ASP A 292 -11.93 -8.93 46.37
N GLU A 293 -10.64 -8.71 46.70
CA GLU A 293 -9.61 -8.40 45.68
C GLU A 293 -9.34 -9.57 44.71
N SER A 294 -9.66 -10.81 45.10
CA SER A 294 -9.38 -12.00 44.29
C SER A 294 -10.33 -12.20 43.09
N GLU A 295 -11.55 -11.66 43.13
CA GLU A 295 -12.50 -11.78 42.02
C GLU A 295 -12.19 -10.77 40.89
N ASP A 296 -11.68 -9.60 41.23
CA ASP A 296 -11.30 -8.56 40.28
C ASP A 296 -10.05 -8.95 39.47
N GLU A 297 -9.05 -9.59 40.09
CA GLU A 297 -7.88 -10.13 39.39
C GLU A 297 -8.26 -11.20 38.36
N LEU A 298 -9.18 -12.10 38.71
CA LEU A 298 -9.66 -13.15 37.80
C LEU A 298 -10.48 -12.56 36.64
N LEU A 299 -11.25 -11.50 36.88
CA LEU A 299 -11.97 -10.78 35.84
C LEU A 299 -11.01 -10.08 34.87
N GLU A 300 -9.96 -9.44 35.39
CA GLU A 300 -8.94 -8.78 34.58
C GLU A 300 -8.18 -9.78 33.70
N GLU A 301 -7.77 -10.92 34.25
CA GLU A 301 -7.09 -11.99 33.50
C GLU A 301 -7.99 -12.53 32.37
N ASN A 302 -9.27 -12.77 32.64
CA ASN A 302 -10.24 -13.21 31.63
C ASN A 302 -10.46 -12.16 30.52
N LEU A 303 -10.53 -10.87 30.87
CA LEU A 303 -10.67 -9.80 29.87
C LEU A 303 -9.43 -9.68 28.98
N LYS A 304 -8.25 -9.83 29.58
CA LYS A 304 -6.97 -9.83 28.86
C LYS A 304 -6.86 -11.00 27.89
N ASP A 305 -7.29 -12.19 28.31
CA ASP A 305 -7.33 -13.38 27.43
C ASP A 305 -8.30 -13.21 26.26
N ILE A 306 -9.48 -12.64 26.50
CA ILE A 306 -10.44 -12.34 25.44
C ILE A 306 -9.86 -11.31 24.46
N TRP A 307 -9.20 -10.27 24.97
CA TRP A 307 -8.55 -9.25 24.14
C TRP A 307 -7.46 -9.87 23.25
N ASN A 308 -6.56 -10.67 23.84
CA ASN A 308 -5.51 -11.37 23.11
C ASN A 308 -6.08 -12.32 22.05
N GLN A 309 -7.19 -13.00 22.33
CA GLN A 309 -7.87 -13.84 21.33
C GLN A 309 -8.44 -13.00 20.18
N CYS A 310 -9.02 -11.84 20.47
CA CYS A 310 -9.50 -10.91 19.45
C CYS A 310 -8.36 -10.36 18.58
N GLU A 311 -7.27 -9.94 19.20
CA GLU A 311 -6.07 -9.42 18.52
C GLU A 311 -5.46 -10.47 17.57
N ASN A 312 -5.24 -11.69 18.05
CA ASN A 312 -4.76 -12.81 17.23
C ASN A 312 -5.67 -13.08 16.01
N VAL A 313 -7.00 -12.98 16.19
CA VAL A 313 -7.95 -13.15 15.09
C VAL A 313 -7.84 -11.99 14.08
N PHE A 314 -7.65 -10.75 14.53
CA PHE A 314 -7.47 -9.61 13.63
C PHE A 314 -6.15 -9.68 12.87
N GLU A 315 -5.05 -10.05 13.53
CA GLU A 315 -3.77 -10.28 12.88
C GLU A 315 -3.87 -11.36 11.80
N THR A 316 -4.51 -12.49 12.13
CA THR A 316 -4.72 -13.59 11.16
C THR A 316 -5.51 -13.11 9.93
N ILE A 317 -6.56 -12.32 10.12
CA ILE A 317 -7.37 -11.76 9.02
C ILE A 317 -6.54 -10.79 8.17
N GLN A 318 -5.67 -10.00 8.80
CA GLN A 318 -4.81 -9.07 8.09
C GLN A 318 -3.76 -9.81 7.25
N VAL A 319 -3.11 -10.84 7.81
CA VAL A 319 -2.17 -11.70 7.08
C VAL A 319 -2.86 -12.39 5.90
N GLU A 320 -4.04 -13.00 6.11
CA GLU A 320 -4.83 -13.60 5.03
C GLU A 320 -5.20 -12.59 3.93
N LYS A 321 -5.47 -11.33 4.30
CA LYS A 321 -5.80 -10.26 3.35
C LYS A 321 -4.61 -9.89 2.49
N GLU A 322 -3.44 -9.79 3.10
CA GLU A 322 -2.18 -9.50 2.40
C GLU A 322 -1.80 -10.64 1.47
N GLU A 323 -1.91 -11.89 1.95
CA GLU A 323 -1.69 -13.09 1.12
C GLU A 323 -2.66 -13.14 -0.07
N ALA A 324 -3.95 -12.96 0.16
CA ALA A 324 -4.95 -12.93 -0.91
C ALA A 324 -4.69 -11.81 -1.93
N THR A 325 -4.22 -10.65 -1.46
CA THR A 325 -3.84 -9.52 -2.32
C THR A 325 -2.64 -9.87 -3.18
N ASN A 326 -1.61 -10.48 -2.60
CA ASN A 326 -0.40 -10.87 -3.31
C ASN A 326 -0.69 -11.96 -4.35
N ASN A 327 -1.42 -13.01 -3.97
CA ASN A 327 -1.81 -14.10 -4.87
C ASN A 327 -2.62 -13.58 -6.06
N PHE A 328 -3.57 -12.66 -5.83
CA PHE A 328 -4.35 -12.04 -6.89
C PHE A 328 -3.48 -11.21 -7.86
N ILE A 329 -2.53 -10.42 -7.33
CA ILE A 329 -1.61 -9.63 -8.16
C ILE A 329 -0.72 -10.54 -9.00
N GLU A 330 -0.22 -11.64 -8.43
CA GLU A 330 0.62 -12.62 -9.13
C GLU A 330 -0.15 -13.30 -10.27
N GLU A 331 -1.34 -13.82 -9.99
CA GLU A 331 -2.21 -14.46 -10.98
C GLU A 331 -2.55 -13.51 -12.13
N LEU A 332 -2.95 -12.28 -11.82
CA LEU A 332 -3.28 -11.27 -12.81
C LEU A 332 -2.07 -10.89 -13.67
N THR A 333 -0.88 -10.84 -13.06
CA THR A 333 0.37 -10.56 -13.76
C THR A 333 0.73 -11.70 -14.71
N ALA A 334 0.60 -12.95 -14.27
CA ALA A 334 0.81 -14.13 -15.11
C ALA A 334 -0.14 -14.14 -16.32
N LYS A 335 -1.44 -13.92 -16.08
CA LYS A 335 -2.48 -13.82 -17.12
C LYS A 335 -2.19 -12.71 -18.14
N LYS A 336 -1.72 -11.55 -17.68
CA LYS A 336 -1.30 -10.44 -18.57
C LYS A 336 -0.13 -10.88 -19.46
N PHE A 337 0.91 -11.49 -18.89
CA PHE A 337 2.09 -11.89 -19.65
C PHE A 337 1.81 -13.01 -20.65
N GLU A 338 0.98 -13.98 -20.28
CA GLU A 338 0.51 -15.05 -21.17
C GLU A 338 -0.20 -14.47 -22.39
N LYS A 339 -1.18 -13.59 -22.19
CA LYS A 339 -1.94 -12.96 -23.28
C LYS A 339 -1.06 -12.10 -24.19
N ILE A 340 -0.07 -11.39 -23.63
CA ILE A 340 0.91 -10.63 -24.43
C ILE A 340 1.83 -11.57 -25.22
N ALA A 341 2.22 -12.71 -24.64
CA ALA A 341 3.05 -13.70 -25.33
C ALA A 341 2.30 -14.35 -26.50
N GLU A 342 1.02 -14.70 -26.31
CA GLU A 342 0.13 -15.18 -27.37
C GLU A 342 0.01 -14.18 -28.52
N LEU A 343 -0.28 -12.90 -28.22
CA LEU A 343 -0.36 -11.85 -29.22
C LEU A 343 0.96 -11.66 -29.99
N LYS A 344 2.11 -11.74 -29.29
CA LYS A 344 3.42 -11.66 -29.94
C LYS A 344 3.69 -12.87 -30.86
N ALA A 345 3.29 -14.07 -30.44
CA ALA A 345 3.43 -15.26 -31.25
C ALA A 345 2.55 -15.19 -32.51
N GLU A 346 1.31 -14.75 -32.36
CA GLU A 346 0.38 -14.57 -33.47
C GLU A 346 0.86 -13.49 -34.45
N MET A 347 1.34 -12.35 -33.94
CA MET A 347 1.95 -11.30 -34.75
C MET A 347 3.14 -11.83 -35.57
N LYS A 348 4.02 -12.63 -34.95
CA LYS A 348 5.17 -13.23 -35.63
C LYS A 348 4.72 -14.15 -36.77
N ILE A 349 3.66 -14.94 -36.56
CA ILE A 349 3.08 -15.81 -37.60
C ILE A 349 2.52 -14.96 -38.74
N ARG A 350 1.69 -13.94 -38.46
CA ARG A 350 1.11 -13.07 -39.50
C ARG A 350 2.17 -12.28 -40.28
N LEU A 351 3.21 -11.79 -39.61
CA LEU A 351 4.34 -11.12 -40.26
C LEU A 351 5.14 -12.05 -41.17
N SER A 352 5.20 -13.35 -40.87
CA SER A 352 5.87 -14.33 -41.74
C SER A 352 5.04 -14.70 -42.99
N GLN A 353 3.71 -14.49 -42.93
CA GLN A 353 2.79 -14.78 -44.03
C GLN A 353 2.60 -13.58 -44.97
N THR A 354 2.83 -12.36 -44.49
CA THR A 354 2.69 -11.13 -45.28
C THR A 354 4.02 -10.72 -45.90
N HIS A 355 4.04 -10.59 -47.23
CA HIS A 355 5.23 -10.14 -47.98
C HIS A 355 5.23 -8.64 -48.29
N ASP A 356 4.08 -7.97 -48.21
CA ASP A 356 3.97 -6.53 -48.41
C ASP A 356 4.39 -5.76 -47.15
N VAL A 357 5.36 -4.87 -47.30
CA VAL A 357 5.88 -4.00 -46.24
C VAL A 357 4.80 -3.10 -45.67
N LYS A 358 3.85 -2.62 -46.49
CA LYS A 358 2.74 -1.78 -46.01
C LYS A 358 1.78 -2.57 -45.12
N GLU A 359 1.45 -3.79 -45.52
CA GLU A 359 0.60 -4.69 -44.75
C GLU A 359 1.28 -5.09 -43.43
N GLN A 360 2.59 -5.38 -43.44
CA GLN A 360 3.35 -5.63 -42.22
C GLN A 360 3.31 -4.46 -41.23
N SER A 361 3.31 -3.21 -41.71
CA SER A 361 3.18 -2.02 -40.87
C SER A 361 1.82 -1.94 -40.19
N LEU A 362 0.74 -2.20 -40.94
CA LEU A 362 -0.62 -2.20 -40.42
C LEU A 362 -0.82 -3.32 -39.38
N VAL A 363 -0.30 -4.52 -39.65
CA VAL A 363 -0.32 -5.63 -38.69
C VAL A 363 0.39 -5.23 -37.39
N LYS A 364 1.58 -4.63 -37.45
CA LYS A 364 2.29 -4.17 -36.25
C LYS A 364 1.48 -3.15 -35.45
N GLU A 365 0.84 -2.20 -36.13
CA GLU A 365 0.00 -1.19 -35.48
C GLU A 365 -1.22 -1.82 -34.79
N GLU A 366 -1.91 -2.74 -35.47
CA GLU A 366 -3.04 -3.49 -34.92
C GLU A 366 -2.64 -4.24 -33.63
N TYR A 367 -1.49 -4.93 -33.63
CA TYR A 367 -1.00 -5.65 -32.45
C TYR A 367 -0.58 -4.73 -31.31
N MET A 368 0.00 -3.56 -31.60
CA MET A 368 0.31 -2.56 -30.56
C MET A 368 -0.97 -2.03 -29.90
N ASN A 369 -2.04 -1.84 -30.68
CA ASN A 369 -3.36 -1.47 -30.14
C ASN A 369 -3.98 -2.59 -29.30
N MET A 370 -3.85 -3.85 -29.73
CA MET A 370 -4.29 -5.01 -28.95
C MET A 370 -3.52 -5.16 -27.62
N ILE A 371 -2.19 -5.02 -27.64
CA ILE A 371 -1.37 -5.02 -26.43
C ILE A 371 -1.83 -3.91 -25.48
N THR A 372 -2.01 -2.69 -25.97
CA THR A 372 -2.49 -1.55 -25.17
C THR A 372 -3.85 -1.83 -24.54
N THR A 373 -4.74 -2.50 -25.27
CA THR A 373 -6.06 -2.92 -24.76
C THR A 373 -5.91 -3.95 -23.63
N VAL A 374 -5.06 -4.97 -23.81
CA VAL A 374 -4.76 -5.96 -22.76
C VAL A 374 -4.19 -5.29 -21.50
N GLU A 375 -3.36 -4.26 -21.64
CA GLU A 375 -2.84 -3.52 -20.48
C GLU A 375 -3.93 -2.75 -19.73
N LYS A 376 -4.84 -2.09 -20.45
CA LYS A 376 -5.98 -1.39 -19.86
C LYS A 376 -6.96 -2.33 -19.17
N ASP A 377 -7.26 -3.46 -19.81
CA ASP A 377 -8.17 -4.46 -19.24
C ASP A 377 -7.56 -5.09 -17.98
N SER A 378 -6.28 -5.43 -18.00
CA SER A 378 -5.55 -5.93 -16.82
C SER A 378 -5.55 -4.90 -15.69
N GLN A 379 -5.38 -3.61 -15.98
CA GLN A 379 -5.43 -2.56 -14.96
C GLN A 379 -6.82 -2.43 -14.35
N ARG A 380 -7.89 -2.51 -15.16
CA ARG A 380 -9.27 -2.48 -14.66
C ARG A 380 -9.57 -3.71 -13.78
N GLU A 381 -9.21 -4.90 -14.24
CA GLU A 381 -9.39 -6.15 -13.50
C GLU A 381 -8.63 -6.10 -12.17
N LYS A 382 -7.45 -5.48 -12.13
CA LYS A 382 -6.70 -5.22 -10.89
C LYS A 382 -7.49 -4.37 -9.90
N GLU A 383 -8.01 -3.24 -10.35
CA GLU A 383 -8.73 -2.29 -9.49
C GLU A 383 -10.03 -2.91 -8.94
N GLU A 384 -10.76 -3.63 -9.78
CA GLU A 384 -11.97 -4.36 -9.39
C GLU A 384 -11.66 -5.48 -8.39
N GLY A 385 -10.67 -6.33 -8.67
CA GLY A 385 -10.33 -7.44 -7.77
C GLY A 385 -9.77 -7.00 -6.43
N LEU A 386 -8.94 -5.95 -6.38
CA LEU A 386 -8.47 -5.37 -5.11
C LEU A 386 -9.62 -4.78 -4.29
N SER A 387 -10.59 -4.13 -4.95
CA SER A 387 -11.79 -3.62 -4.30
C SER A 387 -12.62 -4.74 -3.68
N ASP A 388 -12.76 -5.86 -4.38
CA ASP A 388 -13.54 -7.00 -3.90
C ASP A 388 -12.86 -7.78 -2.78
N ILE A 389 -11.54 -7.95 -2.83
CA ILE A 389 -10.74 -8.47 -1.70
C ILE A 389 -10.98 -7.58 -0.47
N LYS A 390 -10.83 -6.25 -0.60
CA LYS A 390 -11.06 -5.32 0.50
C LYS A 390 -12.48 -5.43 1.08
N LYS A 391 -13.51 -5.50 0.25
CA LYS A 391 -14.90 -5.68 0.69
C LYS A 391 -15.10 -7.02 1.41
N ARG A 392 -14.52 -8.11 0.91
CA ARG A 392 -14.62 -9.45 1.51
C ARG A 392 -14.04 -9.46 2.93
N PHE A 393 -12.84 -8.92 3.10
CA PHE A 393 -12.19 -8.84 4.41
C PHE A 393 -12.90 -7.87 5.36
N PHE A 394 -13.41 -6.74 4.86
CA PHE A 394 -14.23 -5.84 5.67
C PHE A 394 -15.52 -6.53 6.18
N ARG A 395 -16.21 -7.29 5.32
CA ARG A 395 -17.39 -8.08 5.74
C ARG A 395 -17.02 -9.16 6.76
N ARG A 396 -15.89 -9.84 6.59
CA ARG A 396 -15.38 -10.85 7.53
C ARG A 396 -15.06 -10.20 8.89
N LYS A 397 -14.33 -9.08 8.90
CA LYS A 397 -14.04 -8.28 10.10
C LYS A 397 -15.33 -7.88 10.82
N LYS A 398 -16.27 -7.29 10.09
CA LYS A 398 -17.59 -6.89 10.64
C LYS A 398 -18.38 -8.08 11.20
N SER A 399 -18.34 -9.24 10.52
CA SER A 399 -19.03 -10.45 10.99
C SER A 399 -18.42 -11.01 12.27
N ILE A 400 -17.12 -10.83 12.49
CA ILE A 400 -16.43 -11.31 13.69
C ILE A 400 -16.73 -10.38 14.87
N MET A 401 -16.65 -9.06 14.65
CA MET A 401 -17.05 -8.08 15.68
C MET A 401 -18.52 -8.26 16.10
N GLY A 402 -19.43 -8.44 15.13
CA GLY A 402 -20.84 -8.66 15.45
C GLY A 402 -21.11 -9.96 16.23
N LYS A 403 -20.25 -10.98 16.11
CA LYS A 403 -20.33 -12.21 16.94
C LYS A 403 -19.78 -11.97 18.35
N LEU A 404 -18.73 -11.17 18.49
CA LEU A 404 -18.15 -10.79 19.77
C LEU A 404 -19.14 -9.96 20.61
N ASP A 405 -19.87 -9.03 19.99
CA ASP A 405 -20.92 -8.25 20.66
C ASP A 405 -22.05 -9.16 21.19
N TYR A 406 -22.40 -10.21 20.44
CA TYR A 406 -23.43 -11.18 20.83
C TYR A 406 -22.98 -12.10 21.96
N GLU A 407 -21.75 -12.63 21.93
CA GLU A 407 -21.20 -13.46 23.01
C GLU A 407 -20.92 -12.62 24.27
N GLY A 408 -20.49 -11.36 24.12
CA GLY A 408 -20.37 -10.42 25.24
C GLY A 408 -21.71 -10.11 25.90
N ALA A 409 -22.76 -9.87 25.10
CA ALA A 409 -24.12 -9.68 25.62
C ALA A 409 -24.67 -10.96 26.28
N LYS A 410 -24.40 -12.14 25.72
CA LYS A 410 -24.81 -13.44 26.25
C LYS A 410 -24.09 -13.79 27.55
N SER A 411 -22.80 -13.45 27.67
CA SER A 411 -22.01 -13.65 28.89
C SER A 411 -22.50 -12.72 30.01
N LYS A 412 -22.79 -11.45 29.71
CA LYS A 412 -23.44 -10.52 30.65
C LYS A 412 -24.84 -11.00 31.09
N LEU A 413 -25.62 -11.55 30.17
CA LEU A 413 -26.94 -12.13 30.48
C LEU A 413 -26.81 -13.37 31.40
N LYS A 414 -25.83 -14.24 31.15
CA LYS A 414 -25.58 -15.45 31.95
C LYS A 414 -25.10 -15.10 33.35
N ALA A 415 -24.20 -14.11 33.49
CA ALA A 415 -23.75 -13.58 34.78
C ALA A 415 -24.92 -12.92 35.55
N SER A 416 -25.79 -12.18 34.86
CA SER A 416 -27.01 -11.61 35.47
C SER A 416 -28.02 -12.68 35.92
N LEU A 417 -28.11 -13.81 35.22
CA LEU A 417 -28.96 -14.93 35.60
C LEU A 417 -28.38 -15.75 36.77
N GLN A 418 -27.06 -15.90 36.84
CA GLN A 418 -26.40 -16.60 37.95
C GLN A 418 -26.42 -15.78 39.24
N SER A 419 -26.19 -14.47 39.17
CA SER A 419 -26.30 -13.57 40.33
C SER A 419 -27.73 -13.49 40.88
N LYS A 420 -28.76 -13.56 40.02
CA LYS A 420 -30.16 -13.62 40.48
C LYS A 420 -30.51 -14.93 41.19
N ASN A 421 -29.92 -16.06 40.78
CA ASN A 421 -30.22 -17.37 41.37
C ASN A 421 -29.54 -17.62 42.73
N MET A 422 -28.55 -16.81 43.14
CA MET A 422 -27.95 -16.92 44.48
C MET A 422 -28.73 -16.16 45.58
N SER A 423 -29.73 -15.35 45.22
CA SER A 423 -30.54 -14.58 46.18
C SER A 423 -31.82 -15.29 46.68
N PHE A 424 -32.04 -16.55 46.28
CA PHE A 424 -33.21 -17.34 46.67
C PHE A 424 -32.83 -18.54 47.55
N ILE A 425 -32.03 -18.33 48.61
CA ILE A 425 -31.99 -19.27 49.73
C ILE A 425 -33.21 -18.97 50.60
N SER A 426 -34.29 -19.66 50.26
CA SER A 426 -35.47 -19.84 51.09
C SER A 426 -35.09 -20.46 52.44
N THR A 427 -35.53 -19.81 53.51
CA THR A 427 -35.61 -20.34 54.88
C THR A 427 -36.27 -21.73 54.91
N PRO A 428 -35.78 -22.68 55.72
CA PRO A 428 -36.34 -24.02 55.78
C PRO A 428 -37.63 -24.02 56.62
N SER A 429 -38.78 -24.25 55.97
CA SER A 429 -40.02 -24.62 56.65
C SER A 429 -40.27 -26.10 56.46
N SER A 430 -40.07 -26.85 57.53
CA SER A 430 -40.34 -28.28 57.66
C SER A 430 -41.82 -28.60 57.39
N HIS A 431 -42.12 -29.36 56.34
CA HIS A 431 -43.29 -30.25 56.29
C HIS A 431 -42.96 -31.46 55.42
N SER A 432 -42.87 -32.61 56.07
CA SER A 432 -42.72 -33.94 55.48
C SER A 432 -44.02 -34.37 54.80
N PHE A 433 -43.98 -34.67 53.51
CA PHE A 433 -44.99 -35.51 52.87
C PHE A 433 -44.34 -36.48 51.89
N THR A 434 -44.42 -37.76 52.25
CA THR A 434 -43.96 -38.93 51.51
C THR A 434 -44.99 -39.36 50.48
N MET A 435 -44.60 -39.53 49.21
CA MET A 435 -45.28 -40.45 48.28
C MET A 435 -44.30 -41.04 47.24
N SER A 436 -44.13 -42.36 47.38
CA SER A 436 -43.90 -43.47 46.44
C SER A 436 -43.39 -43.25 44.99
N PRO A 437 -42.53 -44.17 44.48
CA PRO A 437 -42.00 -44.13 43.12
C PRO A 437 -42.95 -44.79 42.10
N PHE A 438 -42.88 -44.36 40.84
CA PHE A 438 -43.45 -45.10 39.71
C PHE A 438 -42.41 -45.23 38.59
N GLU A 439 -42.23 -46.47 38.17
CA GLU A 439 -41.29 -46.97 37.19
C GLU A 439 -41.68 -46.64 35.73
N GLU A 440 -40.62 -46.44 34.92
CA GLU A 440 -40.39 -47.10 33.63
C GLU A 440 -41.39 -46.87 32.47
N SER A 441 -40.88 -46.33 31.35
CA SER A 441 -40.65 -47.14 30.14
C SER A 441 -40.19 -46.34 28.92
N SER A 442 -39.30 -47.00 28.20
CA SER A 442 -38.73 -46.69 26.88
C SER A 442 -39.74 -46.32 25.79
N LYS A 443 -39.28 -45.59 24.75
CA LYS A 443 -39.30 -46.09 23.37
C LYS A 443 -38.50 -45.22 22.39
N LYS A 444 -37.73 -45.93 21.55
CA LYS A 444 -37.05 -45.48 20.33
C LYS A 444 -38.05 -44.93 19.31
N ALA A 445 -37.66 -43.90 18.57
CA ALA A 445 -38.18 -43.65 17.23
C ALA A 445 -37.10 -43.01 16.35
N THR A 446 -36.53 -43.83 15.48
CA THR A 446 -35.78 -43.46 14.29
C THR A 446 -36.73 -42.81 13.29
N GLN A 447 -36.45 -41.60 12.80
CA GLN A 447 -37.02 -41.17 11.53
C GLN A 447 -36.09 -40.24 10.76
N ALA A 448 -35.70 -40.71 9.58
CA ALA A 448 -34.99 -39.96 8.56
C ALA A 448 -35.86 -38.82 8.03
N GLY A 449 -35.30 -37.62 7.96
CA GLY A 449 -35.89 -36.47 7.30
C GLY A 449 -34.85 -35.83 6.38
N GLY A 450 -34.93 -36.14 5.09
CA GLY A 450 -34.11 -35.51 4.06
C GLY A 450 -34.49 -34.04 3.88
N PHE A 451 -33.51 -33.15 3.98
CA PHE A 451 -33.67 -31.75 3.63
C PHE A 451 -33.47 -31.56 2.12
N VAL A 452 -34.56 -31.20 1.45
CA VAL A 452 -34.61 -30.70 0.08
C VAL A 452 -34.10 -29.26 0.07
N THR A 453 -33.00 -29.00 -0.64
CA THR A 453 -32.52 -27.65 -0.97
C THR A 453 -33.45 -27.04 -2.02
N LYS A 454 -34.17 -25.97 -1.64
CA LYS A 454 -34.89 -25.11 -2.60
C LYS A 454 -33.91 -24.10 -3.20
N GLU A 455 -33.60 -24.26 -4.48
CA GLU A 455 -32.99 -23.23 -5.32
C GLU A 455 -33.97 -22.06 -5.49
N TYR A 456 -33.56 -20.86 -5.09
CA TYR A 456 -34.26 -19.62 -5.44
C TYR A 456 -33.62 -19.04 -6.70
N ALA A 457 -34.30 -19.22 -7.83
CA ALA A 457 -34.01 -18.52 -9.08
C ALA A 457 -34.44 -17.04 -8.95
N ILE A 458 -33.46 -16.14 -8.94
CA ILE A 458 -33.69 -14.69 -9.05
C ILE A 458 -33.76 -14.34 -10.54
N LYS A 459 -34.96 -13.97 -11.01
CA LYS A 459 -35.17 -13.34 -12.33
C LYS A 459 -34.76 -11.86 -12.25
N PRO A 460 -33.95 -11.32 -13.19
CA PRO A 460 -33.78 -9.88 -13.30
C PRO A 460 -34.99 -9.26 -14.03
N ASN A 461 -35.58 -8.27 -13.36
CA ASN A 461 -36.66 -7.44 -13.86
C ASN A 461 -36.07 -6.38 -14.81
N ASN A 462 -36.55 -6.34 -16.04
CA ASN A 462 -36.06 -5.49 -17.11
C ASN A 462 -37.18 -4.53 -17.51
N LYS A 463 -36.98 -3.22 -17.37
CA LYS A 463 -37.71 -2.11 -18.03
C LYS A 463 -37.08 -0.77 -17.63
N ASN A 464 -36.28 -0.18 -18.51
CA ASN A 464 -36.69 1.05 -19.18
C ASN A 464 -35.75 1.39 -20.35
N GLN A 465 -36.42 1.71 -21.46
CA GLN A 465 -35.91 1.99 -22.79
C GLN A 465 -35.30 3.40 -22.85
N LEU A 466 -34.34 3.60 -23.75
CA LEU A 466 -34.44 4.51 -24.89
C LEU A 466 -33.12 4.49 -25.70
N SER A 467 -33.25 4.43 -27.03
CA SER A 467 -32.26 4.77 -28.10
C SER A 467 -31.92 3.61 -29.07
N PRO A 468 -31.64 3.92 -30.36
CA PRO A 468 -32.29 3.24 -31.47
C PRO A 468 -31.46 2.16 -32.16
N CYS A 469 -32.20 1.23 -32.78
CA CYS A 469 -31.73 0.09 -33.55
C CYS A 469 -30.98 0.50 -34.84
N PHE A 470 -29.74 0.04 -34.98
CA PHE A 470 -29.16 -0.30 -36.28
C PHE A 470 -29.20 -1.82 -36.41
N ALA A 471 -29.95 -2.33 -37.38
CA ALA A 471 -30.03 -3.75 -37.70
C ALA A 471 -28.80 -4.20 -38.52
N PRO A 472 -28.16 -5.34 -38.20
CA PRO A 472 -27.15 -5.93 -39.06
C PRO A 472 -27.80 -6.83 -40.14
N PRO A 473 -27.17 -6.96 -41.32
CA PRO A 473 -27.70 -7.77 -42.40
C PRO A 473 -27.59 -9.27 -42.11
N LYS A 474 -28.72 -9.96 -42.26
CA LYS A 474 -28.78 -11.42 -42.37
C LYS A 474 -28.28 -11.80 -43.76
N ASN A 475 -27.08 -12.37 -43.85
CA ASN A 475 -26.70 -13.45 -44.76
C ASN A 475 -25.18 -13.63 -44.73
N MET A 476 -24.70 -14.66 -44.03
CA MET A 476 -23.38 -15.24 -44.29
C MET A 476 -23.53 -16.74 -44.61
N PRO A 477 -22.85 -17.24 -45.65
CA PRO A 477 -22.90 -18.64 -46.03
C PRO A 477 -22.10 -19.50 -45.05
N LYS A 478 -22.68 -20.63 -44.64
CA LYS A 478 -22.02 -21.64 -43.82
C LYS A 478 -20.96 -22.36 -44.67
N THR A 479 -19.68 -22.17 -44.37
CA THR A 479 -18.60 -23.02 -44.87
C THR A 479 -18.49 -24.29 -44.02
N PRO A 480 -18.29 -25.48 -44.63
CA PRO A 480 -18.20 -26.73 -43.88
C PRO A 480 -16.82 -26.88 -43.22
N THR A 481 -16.81 -26.96 -41.88
CA THR A 481 -15.64 -27.30 -41.08
C THR A 481 -15.29 -28.77 -41.30
N ARG A 482 -14.22 -29.02 -42.07
CA ARG A 482 -13.65 -30.35 -42.26
C ARG A 482 -12.81 -30.69 -41.02
N MET A 483 -13.35 -31.54 -40.13
CA MET A 483 -12.59 -32.10 -39.01
C MET A 483 -11.47 -33.00 -39.54
N VAL A 484 -10.22 -32.56 -39.36
CA VAL A 484 -9.03 -33.41 -39.55
C VAL A 484 -8.76 -34.10 -38.21
N LYS A 485 -8.97 -35.42 -38.15
CA LYS A 485 -8.43 -36.25 -37.08
C LYS A 485 -6.91 -36.29 -37.24
N ILE A 486 -6.19 -35.78 -36.25
CA ILE A 486 -4.75 -35.95 -36.12
C ILE A 486 -4.56 -37.02 -35.05
N ASP A 487 -4.26 -38.24 -35.50
CA ASP A 487 -3.90 -39.35 -34.61
C ASP A 487 -2.44 -39.14 -34.17
N PHE A 488 -2.23 -38.81 -32.90
CA PHE A 488 -0.91 -38.80 -32.28
C PHE A 488 -0.48 -40.24 -31.99
N GLY A 489 0.28 -40.84 -32.90
CA GLY A 489 1.02 -42.07 -32.65
C GLY A 489 2.16 -41.81 -31.65
N LEU A 490 1.97 -42.26 -30.42
CA LEU A 490 3.04 -42.37 -29.42
C LEU A 490 4.02 -43.48 -29.85
N THR A 491 5.13 -43.09 -30.46
CA THR A 491 6.27 -43.99 -30.68
C THR A 491 7.11 -44.06 -29.41
N ALA A 492 7.25 -45.27 -28.87
CA ALA A 492 8.06 -45.57 -27.70
C ALA A 492 9.55 -45.25 -27.95
N ALA A 493 10.18 -44.58 -26.98
CA ALA A 493 11.61 -44.31 -26.98
C ALA A 493 12.44 -45.60 -26.84
N PRO A 494 13.57 -45.76 -27.56
CA PRO A 494 14.46 -46.89 -27.35
C PRO A 494 15.29 -46.69 -26.08
N LYS A 495 15.31 -47.73 -25.23
CA LYS A 495 16.22 -47.85 -24.08
C LYS A 495 17.64 -48.05 -24.62
N SER A 496 18.54 -47.10 -24.36
CA SER A 496 19.98 -47.30 -24.55
C SER A 496 20.60 -47.87 -23.27
N GLU A 497 20.97 -49.15 -23.32
CA GLU A 497 21.88 -49.79 -22.36
C GLU A 497 23.29 -49.22 -22.56
N PHE A 498 23.84 -48.59 -21.52
CA PHE A 498 25.28 -48.35 -21.42
C PHE A 498 25.89 -49.50 -20.60
N ALA A 499 26.56 -50.40 -21.30
CA ALA A 499 27.48 -51.35 -20.69
C ALA A 499 28.82 -50.66 -20.40
N LEU A 500 29.25 -50.68 -19.14
CA LEU A 500 30.58 -50.30 -18.70
C LEU A 500 31.61 -51.37 -19.12
N LYS A 501 32.70 -50.92 -19.72
CA LYS A 501 33.99 -51.62 -19.77
C LYS A 501 35.09 -50.63 -19.41
#